data_AF-A0A9J7LRS4-F1
#
_entry.id   AF-A0A9J7LRS4-F1
#
_cell.length_a   1.000
_cell.length_b   1.000
_cell.length_c   1.000
_cell.angle_alpha   90.00
_cell.angle_beta   90.00
_cell.angle_gamma   90.00
#
_symmetry.space_group_name_H-M   'P 1'
#
loop_
_entity.id
_entity.type
_entity.pdbx_description
1 polymer ?
#
loop_
_entity_poly.entity_id
_entity_poly.type
_entity_poly.pdbx_seq_one_letter_code
_entity_poly.pdbx_strand_id
1 'polypeptide(L)'
;MKVASIVTDDTAVKSAAFQCADAILTRSLQSEESQPTLIANGLLVHMGLLKSEEKVQPISDLQGPLILLQHIFQQVYFPRSLAQLFIAFLTRPNSQLERHAHLQHQILQ
;
A
#
# COMPACT_ATOMS: atom_id res chain seq x y z
N MET A 1 -1.42 5.41 -5.27
CA MET A 1 -0.16 6.17 -5.09
C MET A 1 -0.36 7.66 -4.91
N LYS A 2 -1.12 8.37 -5.77
CA LYS A 2 -1.36 9.83 -5.60
C LYS A 2 -2.05 10.21 -4.28
N VAL A 3 -2.99 9.40 -3.80
CA VAL A 3 -3.60 9.59 -2.47
C VAL A 3 -2.56 9.43 -1.36
N ALA A 4 -1.65 8.46 -1.52
CA ALA A 4 -0.59 8.19 -0.55
C ALA A 4 0.41 9.35 -0.45
N SER A 5 0.69 10.05 -1.56
CA SER A 5 1.72 11.11 -1.59
C SER A 5 1.32 12.39 -0.85
N ILE A 6 0.06 12.54 -0.46
CA ILE A 6 -0.41 13.69 0.34
C ILE A 6 -0.55 13.35 1.82
N VAL A 7 -0.31 12.10 2.22
CA VAL A 7 -0.44 11.68 3.61
C VAL A 7 0.66 12.34 4.44
N THR A 8 0.25 13.08 5.46
CA THR A 8 1.13 13.73 6.44
C THR A 8 0.70 13.33 7.86
N ASP A 9 1.33 13.90 8.89
CA ASP A 9 0.91 13.66 10.27
C ASP A 9 -0.37 14.39 10.68
N ASP A 10 -0.91 15.27 9.82
CA ASP A 10 -2.19 15.92 10.04
C ASP A 10 -3.35 14.90 10.04
N THR A 11 -4.15 14.92 11.10
CA THR A 11 -5.25 13.97 11.31
C THR A 11 -6.36 14.12 10.28
N ALA A 12 -6.69 15.34 9.86
CA ALA A 12 -7.75 15.59 8.88
C ALA A 12 -7.30 15.10 7.49
N VAL A 13 -6.06 15.37 7.11
CA VAL A 13 -5.47 14.88 5.86
C VAL A 13 -5.39 13.35 5.85
N LYS A 14 -4.94 12.72 6.94
CA LYS A 14 -4.93 11.25 7.07
C LYS A 14 -6.31 10.65 6.91
N SER A 15 -7.31 11.20 7.60
CA SER A 15 -8.68 10.73 7.53
C SER A 15 -9.24 10.83 6.10
N ALA A 16 -9.01 11.95 5.42
CA ALA A 16 -9.43 12.12 4.02
C ALA A 16 -8.73 11.14 3.07
N ALA A 17 -7.42 10.90 3.28
CA ALA A 17 -6.66 9.93 2.49
C ALA A 17 -7.16 8.49 2.72
N PHE A 18 -7.48 8.12 3.96
CA PHE A 18 -8.08 6.82 4.32
C PHE A 18 -9.42 6.63 3.65
N GLN A 19 -10.34 7.59 3.76
CA GLN A 19 -11.65 7.54 3.11
C GLN A 19 -11.53 7.39 1.59
N CYS A 20 -10.60 8.13 0.97
CA CYS A 20 -10.34 8.03 -0.46
C CYS A 20 -9.78 6.65 -0.86
N ALA A 21 -8.82 6.13 -0.11
CA ALA A 21 -8.26 4.80 -0.32
C ALA A 21 -9.34 3.71 -0.18
N ASP A 22 -10.16 3.79 0.86
CA ASP A 22 -11.25 2.84 1.13
C ASP A 22 -12.28 2.84 0.00
N ALA A 23 -12.70 4.02 -0.46
CA ALA A 23 -13.66 4.14 -1.56
C ALA A 23 -13.09 3.53 -2.86
N ILE A 24 -11.83 3.82 -3.20
CA ILE A 24 -11.18 3.31 -4.41
C ILE A 24 -11.01 1.80 -4.33
N LEU A 25 -10.47 1.28 -3.22
CA LEU A 25 -10.14 -0.14 -3.09
C LEU A 25 -11.38 -1.00 -2.90
N THR A 26 -12.39 -0.53 -2.16
CA THR A 26 -13.68 -1.24 -2.05
C THR A 26 -14.26 -1.44 -3.45
N ARG A 27 -14.36 -0.36 -4.24
CA ARG A 27 -14.89 -0.42 -5.61
C ARG A 27 -14.05 -1.31 -6.52
N SER A 28 -12.73 -1.20 -6.44
CA SER A 28 -11.83 -1.95 -7.33
C SER A 28 -11.80 -3.43 -7.00
N LEU A 29 -11.80 -3.79 -5.72
CA LEU A 29 -11.68 -5.18 -5.27
C LEU A 29 -13.00 -5.95 -5.36
N GLN A 30 -14.14 -5.27 -5.23
CA GLN A 30 -15.48 -5.88 -5.28
C GLN A 30 -16.11 -5.89 -6.68
N SER A 31 -15.45 -5.31 -7.69
CA SER A 31 -15.92 -5.39 -9.08
C SER A 31 -15.91 -6.84 -9.59
N GLU A 32 -16.86 -7.20 -10.46
CA GLU A 32 -16.91 -8.54 -11.08
C GLU A 32 -15.67 -8.86 -11.92
N GLU A 33 -15.10 -7.84 -12.57
CA GLU A 33 -13.87 -7.93 -13.37
C GLU A 33 -12.59 -7.70 -12.55
N SER A 34 -12.71 -7.68 -11.22
CA SER A 34 -11.59 -7.40 -10.32
C SER A 34 -10.48 -8.43 -10.51
N GLN A 35 -9.24 -7.93 -10.59
CA GLN A 35 -8.02 -8.73 -10.55
C GLN A 35 -7.18 -8.32 -9.34
N PRO A 36 -7.51 -8.80 -8.12
CA PRO A 36 -6.91 -8.30 -6.89
C PRO A 36 -5.39 -8.46 -6.84
N THR A 37 -4.86 -9.58 -7.36
CA THR A 37 -3.42 -9.83 -7.43
C THR A 37 -2.72 -8.87 -8.39
N LEU A 38 -3.36 -8.50 -9.51
CA LEU A 38 -2.83 -7.50 -10.44
C LEU A 38 -2.74 -6.12 -9.77
N ILE A 39 -3.79 -5.74 -9.01
CA ILE A 39 -3.80 -4.51 -8.23
C ILE A 39 -2.64 -4.50 -7.22
N ALA A 40 -2.46 -5.59 -6.46
CA ALA A 40 -1.38 -5.69 -5.48
C ALA A 40 0.01 -5.65 -6.12
N ASN A 41 0.22 -6.38 -7.23
CA ASN A 41 1.48 -6.34 -7.96
C ASN A 41 1.79 -4.93 -8.48
N GLY A 42 0.79 -4.24 -9.03
CA GLY A 42 0.94 -2.85 -9.49
C GLY A 42 1.35 -1.92 -8.34
N LEU A 43 0.73 -2.05 -7.18
CA LEU A 43 1.11 -1.28 -5.98
C LEU A 43 2.55 -1.59 -5.54
N LEU A 44 2.93 -2.86 -5.45
CA LEU A 44 4.29 -3.28 -5.08
C LEU A 44 5.35 -2.78 -6.07
N VAL A 45 5.04 -2.79 -7.38
CA VAL A 45 5.91 -2.24 -8.42
C VAL A 45 6.09 -0.74 -8.24
N HIS A 46 5.00 0.01 -8.05
CA HIS A 46 5.08 1.46 -7.83
C HIS A 46 5.78 1.83 -6.52
N MET A 47 5.74 0.95 -5.51
CA MET A 47 6.51 1.09 -4.26
C MET A 47 7.98 0.66 -4.40
N GLY A 48 8.39 0.11 -5.55
CA GLY A 48 9.76 -0.38 -5.75
C GLY A 48 10.08 -1.66 -4.97
N LEU A 49 9.06 -2.40 -4.55
CA LEU A 49 9.18 -3.67 -3.81
C LEU A 49 9.11 -4.90 -4.73
N LEU A 50 8.59 -4.71 -5.95
CA LEU A 50 8.49 -5.73 -6.98
C LEU A 50 9.05 -5.20 -8.30
N LYS A 51 9.77 -6.04 -9.05
CA LYS A 51 10.26 -5.69 -10.39
C LYS A 51 9.13 -5.79 -11.41
N SER A 52 9.16 -4.92 -12.40
CA SER A 52 8.28 -4.96 -13.58
C SER A 52 9.12 -5.13 -14.85
N GLU A 53 8.52 -5.72 -15.88
CA GLU A 53 9.10 -5.77 -17.23
C GLU A 53 9.04 -4.39 -17.91
N GLU A 54 8.06 -3.57 -17.51
CA GLU A 54 7.92 -2.20 -17.98
C GLU A 54 8.74 -1.22 -17.14
N LYS A 55 9.17 -0.13 -17.77
CA LYS A 55 9.87 0.96 -17.07
C LYS A 55 8.88 1.77 -16.23
N VAL A 56 8.74 1.37 -14.97
CA VAL A 56 8.00 2.13 -13.95
C VAL A 56 9.01 2.89 -13.09
N GLN A 57 8.75 4.18 -12.84
CA GLN A 57 9.49 4.93 -11.83
C GLN A 57 8.84 4.67 -10.47
N PRO A 58 9.53 3.99 -9.53
CA PRO A 58 9.04 3.85 -8.17
C PRO A 58 8.95 5.20 -7.49
N ILE A 59 8.03 5.34 -6.56
CA ILE A 59 7.97 6.53 -5.70
C ILE A 59 9.22 6.60 -4.80
N SER A 60 9.62 7.82 -4.45
CA SER A 60 10.86 8.08 -3.70
C SER A 60 10.71 7.95 -2.18
N ASP A 61 9.50 8.03 -1.65
CA ASP A 61 9.20 8.03 -0.22
C ASP A 61 8.04 7.07 0.06
N LEU A 62 8.24 6.13 0.98
CA LEU A 62 7.26 5.09 1.33
C LEU A 62 6.43 5.43 2.56
N GLN A 63 6.64 6.57 3.24
CA GLN A 63 5.90 6.94 4.45
C GLN A 63 4.38 6.87 4.23
N GLY A 64 3.85 7.66 3.30
CA GLY A 64 2.41 7.70 3.01
C GLY A 64 1.83 6.35 2.57
N PRO A 65 2.46 5.62 1.62
CA PRO A 65 2.04 4.26 1.26
C PRO A 65 1.99 3.29 2.43
N LEU A 66 2.98 3.30 3.33
CA LEU A 66 3.01 2.40 4.49
C LEU A 66 1.91 2.76 5.49
N ILE A 67 1.68 4.06 5.74
CA ILE A 67 0.55 4.51 6.59
C ILE A 67 -0.79 4.05 6.00
N LEU A 68 -0.99 4.18 4.69
CA LEU A 68 -2.21 3.67 4.05
C LEU A 68 -2.30 2.14 4.13
N LEU A 69 -1.21 1.41 3.91
CA LEU A 69 -1.20 -0.06 4.00
C LEU A 69 -1.63 -0.54 5.39
N GLN A 70 -1.13 0.10 6.44
CA GLN A 70 -1.51 -0.19 7.82
C GLN A 70 -3.02 -0.02 8.03
N HIS A 71 -3.62 1.05 7.49
CA HIS A 71 -5.06 1.29 7.56
C HIS A 71 -5.86 0.26 6.76
N ILE A 72 -5.52 0.03 5.49
CA ILE A 72 -6.33 -0.80 4.59
C ILE A 72 -6.31 -2.29 4.97
N PHE A 73 -5.22 -2.79 5.58
CA PHE A 73 -5.15 -4.19 6.01
C PHE A 73 -6.11 -4.51 7.15
N GLN A 74 -6.56 -3.50 7.90
CA GLN A 74 -7.55 -3.65 8.96
C GLN A 74 -8.98 -3.61 8.43
N GLN A 75 -9.19 -3.27 7.16
CA GLN A 75 -10.53 -3.10 6.59
C GLN A 75 -11.13 -4.43 6.13
N VAL A 76 -12.43 -4.58 6.37
CA VAL A 76 -13.17 -5.82 6.04
C VAL A 76 -13.20 -6.11 4.54
N TYR A 77 -13.15 -5.07 3.69
CA TYR A 77 -13.15 -5.25 2.24
C TYR A 77 -11.83 -5.80 1.70
N PHE A 78 -10.73 -5.74 2.47
CA PHE A 78 -9.40 -6.07 1.97
C PHE A 78 -9.09 -7.56 2.20
N PRO A 79 -8.86 -8.36 1.14
CA PRO A 79 -8.61 -9.79 1.30
C PRO A 79 -7.33 -10.09 2.11
N ARG A 80 -7.44 -10.97 3.11
CA ARG A 80 -6.29 -11.40 3.93
C ARG A 80 -5.16 -12.02 3.12
N SER A 81 -5.49 -12.72 2.03
CA SER A 81 -4.49 -13.28 1.10
C SER A 81 -3.63 -12.21 0.42
N LEU A 82 -4.23 -11.06 0.07
CA LEU A 82 -3.48 -9.91 -0.45
C LEU A 82 -2.62 -9.29 0.64
N ALA A 83 -3.11 -9.15 1.86
CA ALA A 83 -2.32 -8.63 2.97
C ALA A 83 -1.07 -9.49 3.22
N GLN A 84 -1.21 -10.82 3.19
CA GLN A 84 -0.09 -11.75 3.29
C GLN A 84 0.91 -11.61 2.13
N LEU A 85 0.43 -11.38 0.90
CA LEU A 85 1.29 -11.08 -0.25
C LEU A 85 2.14 -9.84 0.02
N PHE A 86 1.54 -8.74 0.48
CA PHE A 86 2.29 -7.52 0.84
C PHE A 86 3.31 -7.78 1.96
N ILE A 87 2.92 -8.50 3.02
CA ILE A 87 3.81 -8.86 4.13
C ILE A 87 5.06 -9.61 3.64
N ALA A 88 4.90 -10.53 2.66
CA ALA A 88 6.02 -11.26 2.08
C ALA A 88 7.02 -10.38 1.29
N PHE A 89 6.61 -9.17 0.88
CA PHE A 89 7.51 -8.19 0.26
C PHE A 89 8.02 -7.16 1.27
N LEU A 90 7.21 -6.77 2.25
CA LEU A 90 7.61 -5.88 3.34
C LEU A 90 8.69 -6.50 4.24
N THR A 91 8.82 -7.82 4.28
CA THR A 91 9.86 -8.52 5.07
C THR A 91 11.20 -8.64 4.35
N ARG A 92 11.29 -8.25 3.07
CA ARG A 92 12.53 -8.34 2.29
C ARG A 92 13.43 -7.15 2.58
N PRO A 93 14.77 -7.34 2.60
CA PRO A 93 15.71 -6.23 2.70
C PRO A 93 15.48 -5.20 1.59
N ASN A 94 15.24 -3.96 1.97
CA ASN A 94 15.02 -2.85 1.04
C ASN A 94 15.35 -1.53 1.76
N SER A 95 16.26 -0.75 1.19
CA SER A 95 16.75 0.48 1.81
C SER A 95 15.68 1.57 1.99
N GLN A 96 14.61 1.56 1.20
CA GLN A 96 13.47 2.47 1.40
C GLN A 96 12.60 2.01 2.57
N LEU A 97 12.37 0.71 2.74
CA LEU A 97 11.64 0.19 3.89
C LEU A 97 12.42 0.43 5.19
N GLU A 98 13.73 0.24 5.17
CA GLU A 98 14.61 0.46 6.34
C GLU A 98 14.56 1.92 6.85
N ARG A 99 14.40 2.90 5.96
CA ARG A 99 14.20 4.32 6.34
C ARG A 99 12.90 4.56 7.10
N HIS A 100 11.91 3.69 6.92
CA HIS A 100 10.61 3.75 7.57
C HIS A 100 10.36 2.50 8.43
N ALA A 101 11.42 1.94 9.04
CA ALA A 101 11.36 0.69 9.80
C ALA A 101 10.25 0.70 10.88
N HIS A 102 10.00 1.85 11.53
CA HIS A 102 8.92 1.98 12.51
C HIS A 102 7.53 1.66 11.93
N LEU A 103 7.20 2.16 10.74
CA LEU A 103 5.92 1.87 10.05
C LEU A 103 5.89 0.42 9.55
N GLN A 104 7.01 -0.05 9.00
CA GLN A 104 7.15 -1.44 8.57
C GLN A 104 6.88 -2.40 9.74
N HIS A 105 7.49 -2.16 10.91
CA HIS A 105 7.26 -2.93 12.11
C HIS A 105 5.79 -2.90 12.55
N GLN A 106 5.15 -1.72 12.53
CA GLN A 106 3.72 -1.60 12.88
C GLN A 106 2.78 -2.40 11.97
N ILE A 107 3.14 -2.59 10.69
CA ILE A 107 2.35 -3.41 9.75
C ILE A 107 2.58 -4.91 10.00
N LEU A 108 3.76 -5.29 10.47
CA LEU A 108 4.18 -6.68 10.64
C LEU A 108 3.79 -7.28 12.01
N GLN A 109 3.29 -6.47 12.94
CA GLN A 109 2.75 -6.93 14.24
C GLN A 109 1.25 -7.20 14.16
#